data_AF-A0A6J1PXJ3-F1
#
_entry.id   AF-A0A6J1PXJ3-F1
#
_cell.length_a   1.000
_cell.length_b   1.000
_cell.length_c   1.000
_cell.angle_alpha   90.00
_cell.angle_beta   90.00
_cell.angle_gamma   90.00
#
_symmetry.space_group_name_H-M   'P 1'
#
loop_
_entity.id
_entity.type
_entity.pdbx_description
1 polymer ?
#
loop_
_entity_poly.entity_id
_entity_poly.type
_entity_poly.pdbx_seq_one_letter_code
_entity_poly.pdbx_strand_id
1 'polypeptide(L)'
;MAEGERGGEEGASERRKMGATRYVLGSAILGLFWSSLLKGVLTNSTSRCDYPPCSCDHYGRLTCDCKEEGEELILTTEGDRRLSPHTSRIAVSNCSSVILANSSLVSMTGLRSVDLANVANLTLVRQSFELSPSSSRTRITVRNSSIDVMPSFVFRGDIEAITFENVRIGQLSAFSFANLIHTENIRLENCRVETTEAQAFKKFDVGYLHVIDSTFGDQLPSRTMNDIEVYHKFMLDGVRMGVVRSNAFIVRSPRTVAIQNCVIDSLESEAFDVTADGAVIIKNNTIGSIGVGAFLGIRADRETRPPPSSSSSSTHGLIFKNNSVGSFEEGSLMFDRASFRLELDNLIVSQPCDCQMLPIWKNYVLNYTNIYSRFYARENSLVPPQSQPQEPINETPETFLCLDGGTDGAPITFVDYEARHCSLGGSMLVFILIIVGAILALIVCVCLIVWCCRRRRRNNRKKWISVPTNAPDVVSKKNGVIGREAATSGTPVDSRITMVVPDGRLYRETEFHVIVEKAEPLTTEL
;
A
#
# COMPACT_ATOMS: atom_id res chain seq x y z
N MET A 1 -23.00 -40.91 -43.91
CA MET A 1 -22.04 -41.55 -44.83
C MET A 1 -21.23 -42.53 -44.01
N ALA A 2 -21.15 -43.81 -44.41
CA ALA A 2 -20.55 -44.93 -43.67
C ALA A 2 -21.18 -45.18 -42.27
N GLU A 3 -21.77 -46.33 -41.89
CA GLU A 3 -21.84 -47.70 -42.46
C GLU A 3 -20.60 -48.58 -42.24
N GLY A 4 -20.85 -49.86 -41.88
CA GLY A 4 -19.87 -50.85 -41.39
C GLY A 4 -20.12 -51.19 -39.90
N GLU A 5 -20.83 -52.24 -39.49
CA GLU A 5 -20.55 -53.71 -39.56
C GLU A 5 -19.57 -54.24 -38.48
N ARG A 6 -19.62 -55.49 -37.98
CA ARG A 6 -20.71 -56.51 -37.81
C ARG A 6 -20.16 -57.73 -37.03
N GLY A 7 -21.03 -58.49 -36.36
CA GLY A 7 -20.72 -59.80 -35.73
C GLY A 7 -20.18 -59.71 -34.30
N GLY A 8 -20.50 -60.60 -33.35
CA GLY A 8 -21.56 -61.63 -33.34
C GLY A 8 -21.10 -63.05 -33.68
N GLU A 9 -21.00 -63.92 -32.67
CA GLU A 9 -21.05 -65.37 -32.79
C GLU A 9 -21.62 -66.00 -31.50
N GLU A 10 -22.16 -67.22 -31.57
CA GLU A 10 -22.89 -67.89 -30.48
C GLU A 10 -22.06 -69.00 -29.81
N GLY A 11 -22.38 -69.35 -28.56
CA GLY A 11 -21.82 -70.50 -27.86
C GLY A 11 -22.80 -71.07 -26.82
N ALA A 12 -23.28 -72.29 -27.04
CA ALA A 12 -24.35 -72.90 -26.25
C ALA A 12 -23.98 -74.32 -25.75
N SER A 13 -24.89 -74.92 -24.96
CA SER A 13 -24.76 -76.23 -24.28
C SER A 13 -23.88 -76.22 -22.99
N GLU A 14 -24.06 -77.11 -22.00
CA GLU A 14 -24.96 -78.26 -21.90
C GLU A 14 -25.68 -78.33 -20.54
N ARG A 15 -26.92 -78.84 -20.52
CA ARG A 15 -27.65 -79.25 -19.30
C ARG A 15 -27.54 -80.77 -19.09
N ARG A 16 -27.16 -81.22 -17.89
CA ARG A 16 -27.54 -82.56 -17.39
C ARG A 16 -28.20 -82.48 -16.01
N LYS A 17 -28.98 -83.51 -15.69
CA LYS A 17 -29.96 -83.55 -14.59
C LYS A 17 -29.76 -84.76 -13.68
N MET A 18 -30.17 -84.57 -12.42
CA MET A 18 -30.78 -85.57 -11.51
C MET A 18 -29.93 -86.74 -10.99
N GLY A 19 -30.12 -87.01 -9.70
CA GLY A 19 -29.63 -88.19 -8.98
C GLY A 19 -29.97 -88.05 -7.50
N ALA A 20 -31.14 -88.54 -7.07
CA ALA A 20 -31.66 -88.33 -5.72
C ALA A 20 -32.32 -89.58 -5.13
N THR A 21 -31.69 -90.16 -4.11
CA THR A 21 -32.19 -91.27 -3.28
C THR A 21 -31.49 -91.17 -1.92
N ARG A 22 -32.15 -90.64 -0.88
CA ARG A 22 -32.96 -91.41 0.09
C ARG A 22 -32.24 -92.64 0.67
N TYR A 23 -31.74 -92.48 1.89
CA TYR A 23 -31.88 -93.48 2.95
C TYR A 23 -32.46 -92.81 4.20
N VAL A 24 -33.34 -93.53 4.92
CA VAL A 24 -34.01 -93.06 6.13
C VAL A 24 -34.20 -94.26 7.07
N LEU A 25 -33.61 -94.22 8.27
CA LEU A 25 -34.17 -94.64 9.57
C LEU A 25 -33.12 -94.40 10.66
N GLY A 26 -33.54 -94.08 11.88
CA GLY A 26 -32.62 -93.81 13.00
C GLY A 26 -33.20 -92.84 14.03
N SER A 27 -34.36 -93.17 14.60
CA SER A 27 -35.14 -92.22 15.41
C SER A 27 -34.71 -92.13 16.88
N ALA A 28 -34.86 -90.91 17.41
CA ALA A 28 -35.18 -90.60 18.81
C ALA A 28 -34.21 -91.05 19.92
N ILE A 29 -33.31 -90.14 20.31
CA ILE A 29 -33.21 -89.74 21.72
C ILE A 29 -33.46 -88.23 21.80
N LEU A 30 -34.50 -87.82 22.53
CA LEU A 30 -34.71 -86.42 22.93
C LEU A 30 -33.89 -86.12 24.18
N GLY A 31 -33.31 -84.93 24.30
CA GLY A 31 -32.83 -84.45 25.61
C GLY A 31 -31.73 -83.39 25.63
N LEU A 32 -32.14 -82.12 25.47
CA LEU A 32 -31.43 -80.92 25.98
C LEU A 32 -30.09 -80.52 25.32
N PHE A 33 -29.71 -79.25 25.51
CA PHE A 33 -28.43 -78.61 25.15
C PHE A 33 -28.03 -78.57 23.65
N TRP A 34 -28.90 -78.00 22.82
CA TRP A 34 -28.51 -77.34 21.55
C TRP A 34 -28.47 -75.82 21.73
N SER A 35 -27.35 -75.26 22.21
CA SER A 35 -27.18 -73.81 22.40
C SER A 35 -25.73 -73.31 22.51
N SER A 36 -24.74 -74.05 21.97
CA SER A 36 -23.31 -73.78 22.21
C SER A 36 -22.40 -73.79 20.98
N LEU A 37 -22.96 -73.83 19.76
CA LEU A 37 -22.18 -73.91 18.51
C LEU A 37 -22.64 -72.86 17.47
N LEU A 38 -22.50 -71.58 17.84
CA LEU A 38 -22.30 -70.45 16.93
C LEU A 38 -21.88 -69.18 17.72
N LYS A 39 -20.88 -69.31 18.60
CA LYS A 39 -20.08 -68.12 18.97
C LYS A 39 -19.31 -67.72 17.71
N GLY A 40 -19.85 -66.76 16.97
CA GLY A 40 -19.15 -66.18 15.84
C GLY A 40 -17.78 -65.67 16.32
N VAL A 41 -16.74 -66.00 15.57
CA VAL A 41 -15.45 -65.31 15.70
C VAL A 41 -15.68 -63.90 15.18
N LEU A 42 -16.15 -63.02 16.07
CA LEU A 42 -16.06 -61.59 15.87
C LEU A 42 -14.59 -61.30 15.61
N THR A 43 -14.30 -60.79 14.42
CA THR A 43 -13.00 -60.25 14.09
C THR A 43 -12.79 -59.02 14.96
N ASN A 44 -12.20 -59.22 16.15
CA ASN A 44 -11.62 -58.16 16.96
C ASN A 44 -10.42 -57.57 16.19
N SER A 45 -10.70 -56.83 15.11
CA SER A 45 -9.75 -55.85 14.63
C SER A 45 -9.80 -54.71 15.63
N THR A 46 -8.83 -54.72 16.54
CA THR A 46 -8.64 -53.66 17.51
C THR A 46 -8.57 -52.33 16.76
N SER A 47 -9.36 -51.37 17.24
CA SER A 47 -9.50 -50.05 16.66
C SER A 47 -8.84 -49.01 17.55
N ARG A 48 -8.61 -47.81 17.05
CA ARG A 48 -8.14 -46.70 17.91
C ARG A 48 -9.10 -46.40 19.06
N CYS A 49 -10.38 -46.81 18.97
CA CYS A 49 -11.38 -46.69 20.04
C CYS A 49 -11.11 -47.61 21.26
N ASP A 50 -10.34 -48.68 21.09
CA ASP A 50 -10.13 -49.72 22.11
C ASP A 50 -8.87 -49.46 22.99
N TYR A 51 -8.17 -48.34 22.76
CA TYR A 51 -6.96 -47.97 23.46
C TYR A 51 -7.02 -46.51 23.95
N PRO A 52 -6.54 -46.21 25.17
CA PRO A 52 -6.37 -44.83 25.60
C PRO A 52 -5.34 -44.07 24.72
N PRO A 53 -5.39 -42.72 24.72
CA PRO A 53 -6.36 -41.86 25.40
C PRO A 53 -7.63 -41.64 24.53
N CYS A 54 -7.94 -42.57 23.64
CA CYS A 54 -9.02 -42.48 22.65
C CYS A 54 -10.28 -43.25 23.06
N SER A 55 -11.42 -42.79 22.58
CA SER A 55 -12.75 -43.40 22.77
C SER A 55 -13.64 -43.12 21.57
N CYS A 56 -14.69 -43.93 21.36
CA CYS A 56 -15.64 -43.73 20.26
C CYS A 56 -17.10 -43.84 20.72
N ASP A 57 -17.97 -43.00 20.15
CA ASP A 57 -19.43 -43.11 20.35
C ASP A 57 -20.11 -44.00 19.29
N HIS A 58 -21.39 -44.33 19.53
CA HIS A 58 -22.21 -45.12 18.60
C HIS A 58 -22.52 -44.42 17.27
N TYR A 59 -22.14 -43.15 17.10
CA TYR A 59 -22.30 -42.37 15.87
C TYR A 59 -21.00 -42.26 15.06
N GLY A 60 -19.94 -42.96 15.50
CA GLY A 60 -18.64 -42.98 14.83
C GLY A 60 -17.78 -41.75 15.13
N ARG A 61 -18.05 -40.99 16.19
CA ARG A 61 -17.13 -39.93 16.63
C ARG A 61 -15.97 -40.54 17.43
N LEU A 62 -14.77 -40.49 16.87
CA LEU A 62 -13.52 -40.71 17.62
C LEU A 62 -13.21 -39.45 18.42
N THR A 63 -12.94 -39.60 19.73
CA THR A 63 -12.49 -38.51 20.62
C THR A 63 -11.28 -38.99 21.41
N CYS A 64 -10.15 -38.27 21.31
CA CYS A 64 -8.93 -38.55 22.06
C CYS A 64 -8.53 -37.32 22.89
N ASP A 65 -8.29 -37.47 24.18
CA ASP A 65 -7.87 -36.36 25.07
C ASP A 65 -6.63 -36.77 25.88
N CYS A 66 -5.44 -36.39 25.41
CA CYS A 66 -4.16 -36.87 25.95
C CYS A 66 -3.75 -36.20 27.28
N LYS A 67 -4.71 -35.64 28.03
CA LYS A 67 -4.45 -34.75 29.18
C LYS A 67 -3.65 -35.40 30.33
N GLU A 68 -3.75 -36.72 30.47
CA GLU A 68 -3.05 -37.51 31.49
C GLU A 68 -1.94 -38.42 30.90
N GLU A 69 -1.89 -38.55 29.57
CA GLU A 69 -0.96 -39.43 28.86
C GLU A 69 -0.09 -38.61 27.90
N GLY A 70 1.17 -38.38 28.27
CA GLY A 70 2.14 -37.67 27.43
C GLY A 70 2.60 -38.42 26.16
N GLU A 71 1.96 -39.54 25.82
CA GLU A 71 2.30 -40.40 24.68
C GLU A 71 2.02 -39.76 23.32
N GLU A 72 2.72 -40.25 22.30
CA GLU A 72 2.53 -39.86 20.91
C GLU A 72 1.28 -40.50 20.29
N LEU A 73 0.34 -39.66 19.86
CA LEU A 73 -0.90 -40.12 19.22
C LEU A 73 -0.70 -40.31 17.72
N ILE A 74 -0.42 -41.55 17.31
CA ILE A 74 -0.38 -41.92 15.89
C ILE A 74 -1.80 -42.24 15.38
N LEU A 75 -2.21 -41.55 14.32
CA LEU A 75 -3.48 -41.73 13.60
C LEU A 75 -3.20 -42.38 12.24
N THR A 76 -3.62 -43.64 12.07
CA THR A 76 -3.29 -44.48 10.90
C THR A 76 -4.44 -45.42 10.55
N THR A 77 -4.49 -45.88 9.30
CA THR A 77 -5.40 -46.93 8.80
C THR A 77 -4.87 -48.35 8.95
N GLU A 78 -3.58 -48.50 9.29
CA GLU A 78 -2.87 -49.78 9.34
C GLU A 78 -2.52 -50.23 10.77
N GLY A 79 -2.28 -51.53 10.95
CA GLY A 79 -1.90 -52.13 12.23
C GLY A 79 -3.02 -52.18 13.29
N ASP A 80 -2.62 -52.52 14.51
CA ASP A 80 -3.55 -52.86 15.62
C ASP A 80 -4.24 -51.65 16.24
N ARG A 81 -3.75 -50.43 15.99
CA ARG A 81 -4.30 -49.16 16.52
C ARG A 81 -5.09 -48.37 15.45
N ARG A 82 -5.58 -49.04 14.41
CA ARG A 82 -6.17 -48.41 13.21
C ARG A 82 -7.47 -47.62 13.43
N LEU A 83 -7.66 -46.58 12.61
CA LEU A 83 -8.92 -45.84 12.49
C LEU A 83 -10.02 -46.72 11.87
N SER A 84 -11.26 -46.55 12.35
CA SER A 84 -12.40 -47.31 11.86
C SER A 84 -12.97 -46.71 10.57
N PRO A 85 -13.24 -47.50 9.51
CA PRO A 85 -13.91 -47.01 8.29
C PRO A 85 -15.28 -46.36 8.52
N HIS A 86 -15.90 -46.63 9.68
CA HIS A 86 -17.20 -46.06 10.07
C HIS A 86 -17.08 -44.76 10.89
N THR A 87 -15.86 -44.26 11.13
CA THR A 87 -15.65 -43.00 11.85
C THR A 87 -16.15 -41.81 11.01
N SER A 88 -17.05 -41.01 11.60
CA SER A 88 -17.73 -39.88 10.98
C SER A 88 -17.16 -38.52 11.42
N ARG A 89 -16.50 -38.48 12.57
CA ARG A 89 -15.82 -37.30 13.13
C ARG A 89 -14.58 -37.73 13.91
N ILE A 90 -13.53 -36.93 13.83
CA ILE A 90 -12.31 -37.09 14.63
C ILE A 90 -12.13 -35.82 15.46
N ALA A 91 -12.03 -35.96 16.77
CA ALA A 91 -11.69 -34.87 17.70
C ALA A 91 -10.47 -35.27 18.52
N VAL A 92 -9.42 -34.46 18.49
CA VAL A 92 -8.18 -34.67 19.26
C VAL A 92 -7.86 -33.43 20.07
N SER A 93 -7.66 -33.58 21.38
CA SER A 93 -7.34 -32.49 22.29
C SER A 93 -6.13 -32.76 23.17
N ASN A 94 -5.38 -31.68 23.46
CA ASN A 94 -4.40 -31.60 24.55
C ASN A 94 -3.23 -32.62 24.45
N CYS A 95 -2.77 -32.93 23.23
CA CYS A 95 -1.73 -33.94 22.98
C CYS A 95 -0.34 -33.33 22.78
N SER A 96 0.68 -34.02 23.31
CA SER A 96 2.10 -33.65 23.20
C SER A 96 2.61 -33.77 21.76
N SER A 97 2.38 -34.93 21.13
CA SER A 97 2.67 -35.22 19.73
C SER A 97 1.45 -35.90 19.09
N VAL A 98 1.08 -35.49 17.88
CA VAL A 98 0.11 -36.18 17.03
C VAL A 98 0.73 -36.39 15.67
N ILE A 99 0.76 -37.63 15.19
CA ILE A 99 1.19 -37.97 13.83
C ILE A 99 -0.03 -38.37 13.02
N LEU A 100 -0.37 -37.61 11.98
CA LEU A 100 -1.41 -37.98 11.01
C LEU A 100 -0.74 -38.64 9.81
N ALA A 101 -0.82 -39.98 9.75
CA ALA A 101 -0.11 -40.80 8.78
C ALA A 101 -0.64 -40.63 7.34
N ASN A 102 0.15 -41.07 6.36
CA ASN A 102 -0.20 -41.04 4.94
C ASN A 102 -1.53 -41.74 4.66
N SER A 103 -2.43 -41.07 3.92
CA SER A 103 -3.73 -41.61 3.52
C SER A 103 -4.60 -42.09 4.70
N SER A 104 -4.32 -41.65 5.92
CA SER A 104 -5.00 -42.11 7.15
C SER A 104 -6.50 -41.80 7.19
N LEU A 105 -7.01 -40.95 6.28
CA LEU A 105 -8.43 -40.65 6.16
C LEU A 105 -9.15 -41.38 5.00
N VAL A 106 -8.42 -42.12 4.15
CA VAL A 106 -8.96 -42.63 2.86
C VAL A 106 -10.06 -43.69 3.01
N SER A 107 -10.11 -44.39 4.14
CA SER A 107 -11.09 -45.45 4.40
C SER A 107 -12.42 -44.95 4.97
N MET A 108 -12.47 -43.70 5.45
CA MET A 108 -13.63 -43.15 6.18
C MET A 108 -14.61 -42.47 5.22
N THR A 109 -15.44 -43.27 4.57
CA THR A 109 -16.49 -42.81 3.65
C THR A 109 -17.58 -41.96 4.34
N GLY A 110 -17.69 -42.06 5.67
CA GLY A 110 -18.64 -41.29 6.48
C GLY A 110 -18.10 -39.98 7.08
N LEU A 111 -16.85 -39.60 6.80
CA LEU A 111 -16.18 -38.49 7.48
C LEU A 111 -16.83 -37.13 7.18
N ARG A 112 -16.88 -36.25 8.20
CA ARG A 112 -17.50 -34.92 8.16
C ARG A 112 -16.71 -33.83 8.88
N SER A 113 -16.00 -34.15 9.96
CA SER A 113 -15.04 -33.22 10.57
C SER A 113 -13.80 -33.92 11.10
N VAL A 114 -12.66 -33.22 11.01
CA VAL A 114 -11.41 -33.53 11.71
C VAL A 114 -11.00 -32.27 12.46
N ASP A 115 -11.03 -32.34 13.78
CA ASP A 115 -10.86 -31.23 14.69
C ASP A 115 -9.66 -31.51 15.63
N LEU A 116 -8.54 -30.83 15.40
CA LEU A 116 -7.28 -31.01 16.14
C LEU A 116 -7.01 -29.75 16.96
N ALA A 117 -6.94 -29.86 18.30
CA ALA A 117 -6.85 -28.70 19.18
C ALA A 117 -5.81 -28.88 20.30
N ASN A 118 -5.08 -27.80 20.61
CA ASN A 118 -4.05 -27.78 21.66
C ASN A 118 -3.00 -28.90 21.47
N VAL A 119 -2.49 -29.08 20.24
CA VAL A 119 -1.49 -30.10 19.91
C VAL A 119 -0.11 -29.46 19.84
N ALA A 120 0.76 -29.80 20.79
CA ALA A 120 2.06 -29.14 20.92
C ALA A 120 3.01 -29.40 19.72
N ASN A 121 2.95 -30.59 19.12
CA ASN A 121 3.55 -30.88 17.82
C ASN A 121 2.62 -31.75 16.96
N LEU A 122 2.13 -31.21 15.84
CA LEU A 122 1.30 -31.90 14.85
C LEU A 122 2.17 -32.23 13.63
N THR A 123 2.63 -33.48 13.56
CA THR A 123 3.38 -34.00 12.43
C THR A 123 2.42 -34.45 11.34
N LEU A 124 2.41 -33.73 10.22
CA LEU A 124 1.65 -34.09 9.02
C LEU A 124 2.54 -34.83 8.03
N VAL A 125 2.10 -36.00 7.56
CA VAL A 125 2.73 -36.71 6.44
C VAL A 125 2.10 -36.22 5.12
N ARG A 126 2.79 -36.43 3.99
CA ARG A 126 2.16 -36.30 2.66
C ARG A 126 0.86 -37.11 2.62
N GLN A 127 -0.20 -36.52 2.04
CA GLN A 127 -1.55 -37.11 1.96
C GLN A 127 -2.17 -37.43 3.33
N SER A 128 -1.78 -36.74 4.41
CA SER A 128 -2.39 -36.89 5.74
C SER A 128 -3.88 -36.54 5.75
N PHE A 129 -4.30 -35.56 4.95
CA PHE A 129 -5.70 -35.20 4.72
C PHE A 129 -6.19 -35.64 3.32
N GLU A 130 -5.82 -36.84 2.90
CA GLU A 130 -6.41 -37.52 1.74
C GLU A 130 -7.70 -38.22 2.14
N LEU A 131 -8.83 -37.66 1.67
CA LEU A 131 -10.17 -38.18 1.93
C LEU A 131 -10.57 -39.29 0.96
N SER A 132 -11.57 -40.07 1.35
CA SER A 132 -12.17 -41.08 0.49
C SER A 132 -12.87 -40.45 -0.72
N PRO A 133 -12.82 -41.02 -1.95
CA PRO A 133 -13.55 -40.48 -3.10
C PRO A 133 -15.09 -40.45 -2.93
N SER A 134 -15.61 -41.14 -1.92
CA SER A 134 -17.02 -41.17 -1.53
C SER A 134 -17.30 -40.51 -0.18
N SER A 135 -16.32 -39.80 0.42
CA SER A 135 -16.55 -39.05 1.67
C SER A 135 -17.52 -37.89 1.45
N SER A 136 -18.39 -37.63 2.42
CA SER A 136 -19.09 -36.34 2.47
C SER A 136 -18.11 -35.17 2.63
N ARG A 137 -18.48 -34.01 2.06
CA ARG A 137 -17.92 -32.68 2.33
C ARG A 137 -17.41 -32.57 3.77
N THR A 138 -16.10 -32.59 3.95
CA THR A 138 -15.45 -32.66 5.26
C THR A 138 -14.84 -31.32 5.65
N ARG A 139 -14.99 -30.92 6.91
CA ARG A 139 -14.32 -29.74 7.47
C ARG A 139 -13.08 -30.14 8.26
N ILE A 140 -11.98 -29.43 8.05
CA ILE A 140 -10.72 -29.63 8.77
C ILE A 140 -10.46 -28.40 9.63
N THR A 141 -10.35 -28.57 10.94
CA THR A 141 -9.98 -27.47 11.86
C THR A 141 -8.74 -27.84 12.67
N VAL A 142 -7.77 -26.92 12.74
CA VAL A 142 -6.55 -27.05 13.54
C VAL A 142 -6.40 -25.80 14.40
N ARG A 143 -6.34 -25.98 15.72
CA ARG A 143 -6.35 -24.89 16.71
C ARG A 143 -5.18 -24.97 17.68
N ASN A 144 -4.59 -23.82 18.04
CA ASN A 144 -3.61 -23.69 19.12
C ASN A 144 -2.48 -24.74 19.04
N SER A 145 -1.92 -24.94 17.84
CA SER A 145 -1.04 -26.07 17.55
C SER A 145 0.22 -25.64 16.79
N SER A 146 1.30 -26.42 16.86
CA SER A 146 2.51 -26.21 16.06
C SER A 146 2.67 -27.32 15.03
N ILE A 147 2.98 -26.94 13.79
CA ILE A 147 3.33 -27.83 12.68
C ILE A 147 4.75 -27.45 12.27
N ASP A 148 5.71 -28.38 12.37
CA ASP A 148 7.10 -28.08 11.99
C ASP A 148 7.22 -27.90 10.46
N VAL A 149 6.78 -28.90 9.70
CA VAL A 149 6.69 -28.86 8.25
C VAL A 149 5.27 -29.22 7.80
N MET A 150 4.71 -28.39 6.93
CA MET A 150 3.52 -28.69 6.12
C MET A 150 4.02 -29.21 4.76
N PRO A 151 3.99 -30.54 4.50
CA PRO A 151 4.61 -31.10 3.30
C PRO A 151 3.78 -30.88 2.03
N SER A 152 4.34 -31.21 0.87
CA SER A 152 3.63 -31.23 -0.41
C SER A 152 2.46 -32.23 -0.40
N PHE A 153 1.34 -31.84 -1.01
CA PHE A 153 0.13 -32.67 -1.21
C PHE A 153 -0.44 -33.22 0.11
N VAL A 154 -0.56 -32.36 1.14
CA VAL A 154 -1.20 -32.68 2.43
C VAL A 154 -2.69 -33.01 2.25
N PHE A 155 -3.38 -32.22 1.43
CA PHE A 155 -4.82 -32.31 1.20
C PHE A 155 -5.15 -33.01 -0.13
N ARG A 156 -6.25 -33.79 -0.16
CA ARG A 156 -6.83 -34.33 -1.40
C ARG A 156 -8.30 -34.76 -1.16
N GLY A 157 -9.21 -34.35 -2.04
CA GLY A 157 -10.62 -34.78 -2.03
C GLY A 157 -11.63 -33.64 -1.85
N ASP A 158 -12.89 -33.99 -1.53
CA ASP A 158 -13.99 -33.04 -1.31
C ASP A 158 -13.94 -32.48 0.12
N ILE A 159 -13.10 -31.45 0.28
CA ILE A 159 -12.89 -30.73 1.54
C ILE A 159 -13.73 -29.46 1.49
N GLU A 160 -14.74 -29.36 2.35
CA GLU A 160 -15.64 -28.22 2.39
C GLU A 160 -14.94 -26.96 2.91
N ALA A 161 -14.18 -27.09 4.00
CA ALA A 161 -13.49 -25.97 4.62
C ALA A 161 -12.21 -26.40 5.34
N ILE A 162 -11.20 -25.53 5.31
CA ILE A 162 -9.93 -25.68 6.03
C ILE A 162 -9.74 -24.44 6.90
N THR A 163 -9.63 -24.63 8.21
CA THR A 163 -9.42 -23.54 9.19
C THR A 163 -8.20 -23.82 10.05
N PHE A 164 -7.22 -22.93 10.01
CA PHE A 164 -6.09 -22.87 10.95
C PHE A 164 -6.26 -21.63 11.85
N GLU A 165 -6.21 -21.82 13.17
CA GLU A 165 -6.50 -20.79 14.18
C GLU A 165 -5.44 -20.84 15.30
N ASN A 166 -4.66 -19.76 15.48
CA ASN A 166 -3.51 -19.72 16.41
C ASN A 166 -2.46 -20.83 16.13
N VAL A 167 -2.08 -21.03 14.86
CA VAL A 167 -1.19 -22.13 14.44
C VAL A 167 0.18 -21.62 14.00
N ARG A 168 1.25 -22.23 14.52
CA ARG A 168 2.63 -22.03 14.03
C ARG A 168 2.93 -23.05 12.94
N ILE A 169 3.52 -22.60 11.84
CA ILE A 169 4.01 -23.42 10.71
C ILE A 169 5.47 -23.05 10.47
N GLY A 170 6.41 -23.97 10.71
CA GLY A 170 7.85 -23.71 10.48
C GLY A 170 8.17 -23.56 8.99
N GLN A 171 7.81 -24.56 8.20
CA GLN A 171 7.98 -24.55 6.74
C GLN A 171 6.68 -24.93 6.02
N LEU A 172 6.24 -24.06 5.12
CA LEU A 172 5.14 -24.32 4.21
C LEU A 172 5.70 -24.71 2.82
N SER A 173 5.75 -26.01 2.54
CA SER A 173 6.39 -26.52 1.32
C SER A 173 5.54 -26.31 0.06
N ALA A 174 6.20 -26.38 -1.09
CA ALA A 174 5.56 -26.32 -2.40
C ALA A 174 4.44 -27.38 -2.50
N PHE A 175 3.33 -27.03 -3.15
CA PHE A 175 2.15 -27.87 -3.34
C PHE A 175 1.45 -28.34 -2.04
N SER A 176 1.67 -27.70 -0.88
CA SER A 176 0.95 -28.03 0.36
C SER A 176 -0.57 -27.95 0.19
N PHE A 177 -1.03 -26.82 -0.38
CA PHE A 177 -2.41 -26.61 -0.78
C PHE A 177 -2.51 -26.77 -2.30
N ALA A 178 -2.90 -27.97 -2.74
CA ALA A 178 -3.11 -28.34 -4.14
C ALA A 178 -4.15 -29.46 -4.22
N ASN A 179 -4.80 -29.64 -5.37
CA ASN A 179 -5.82 -30.68 -5.60
C ASN A 179 -7.01 -30.63 -4.61
N LEU A 180 -7.35 -29.44 -4.11
CA LEU A 180 -8.60 -29.19 -3.40
C LEU A 180 -9.75 -29.15 -4.40
N ILE A 181 -10.90 -29.72 -4.06
CA ILE A 181 -12.08 -29.84 -4.92
C ILE A 181 -13.31 -29.40 -4.12
N HIS A 182 -14.16 -28.57 -4.74
CA HIS A 182 -15.38 -28.00 -4.14
C HIS A 182 -15.19 -27.25 -2.80
N THR A 183 -13.98 -26.76 -2.51
CA THR A 183 -13.69 -26.09 -1.23
C THR A 183 -14.36 -24.72 -1.15
N GLU A 184 -15.09 -24.49 -0.08
CA GLU A 184 -15.90 -23.28 0.11
C GLU A 184 -15.12 -22.20 0.85
N ASN A 185 -14.26 -22.57 1.80
CA ASN A 185 -13.56 -21.62 2.68
C ASN A 185 -12.19 -22.14 3.12
N ILE A 186 -11.14 -21.34 2.90
CA ILE A 186 -9.81 -21.52 3.48
C ILE A 186 -9.53 -20.30 4.36
N ARG A 187 -9.39 -20.53 5.67
CA ARG A 187 -9.14 -19.50 6.69
C ARG A 187 -7.85 -19.77 7.44
N LEU A 188 -6.92 -18.82 7.38
CA LEU A 188 -5.73 -18.77 8.23
C LEU A 188 -5.91 -17.58 9.19
N GLU A 189 -5.95 -17.84 10.50
CA GLU A 189 -6.26 -16.85 11.53
C GLU A 189 -5.21 -16.90 12.65
N ASN A 190 -4.58 -15.76 12.95
CA ASN A 190 -3.44 -15.65 13.89
C ASN A 190 -2.37 -16.73 13.65
N CYS A 191 -2.07 -17.01 12.38
CA CYS A 191 -1.13 -18.05 11.98
C CYS A 191 0.27 -17.46 11.75
N ARG A 192 1.31 -18.16 12.21
CA ARG A 192 2.71 -17.75 12.02
C ARG A 192 3.43 -18.74 11.12
N VAL A 193 3.70 -18.34 9.88
CA VAL A 193 4.44 -19.12 8.88
C VAL A 193 5.86 -18.58 8.79
N GLU A 194 6.85 -19.35 9.24
CA GLU A 194 8.23 -18.86 9.38
C GLU A 194 8.98 -18.89 8.04
N THR A 195 8.78 -19.94 7.23
CA THR A 195 9.28 -20.04 5.86
C THR A 195 8.19 -20.54 4.91
N THR A 196 8.18 -20.02 3.68
CA THR A 196 7.21 -20.39 2.64
C THR A 196 7.92 -20.64 1.33
N GLU A 197 7.65 -21.77 0.68
CA GLU A 197 8.18 -22.08 -0.64
C GLU A 197 7.35 -21.45 -1.78
N ALA A 198 7.96 -21.35 -2.97
CA ALA A 198 7.23 -21.06 -4.18
C ALA A 198 6.21 -22.19 -4.48
N GLN A 199 5.04 -21.83 -4.97
CA GLN A 199 3.93 -22.75 -5.32
C GLN A 199 3.36 -23.51 -4.11
N ALA A 200 3.52 -23.02 -2.88
CA ALA A 200 2.90 -23.55 -1.67
C ALA A 200 1.37 -23.72 -1.79
N PHE A 201 0.71 -22.76 -2.43
CA PHE A 201 -0.68 -22.82 -2.86
C PHE A 201 -0.71 -22.86 -4.39
N LYS A 202 -1.27 -23.92 -4.98
CA LYS A 202 -1.24 -24.09 -6.45
C LYS A 202 -2.46 -24.78 -7.02
N LYS A 203 -3.05 -24.17 -8.05
CA LYS A 203 -4.07 -24.75 -8.93
C LYS A 203 -5.17 -25.50 -8.18
N PHE A 204 -5.99 -24.72 -7.51
CA PHE A 204 -7.24 -25.15 -6.90
C PHE A 204 -8.22 -23.98 -6.86
N ASP A 205 -9.48 -24.31 -6.65
CA ASP A 205 -10.60 -23.37 -6.72
C ASP A 205 -11.25 -23.28 -5.34
N VAL A 206 -11.58 -22.07 -4.89
CA VAL A 206 -12.13 -21.84 -3.54
C VAL A 206 -13.18 -20.72 -3.51
N GLY A 207 -14.21 -20.84 -2.67
CA GLY A 207 -15.18 -19.74 -2.46
C GLY A 207 -14.54 -18.51 -1.79
N TYR A 208 -14.04 -18.70 -0.58
CA TYR A 208 -13.42 -17.69 0.27
C TYR A 208 -11.98 -18.06 0.62
N LEU A 209 -11.02 -17.16 0.34
CA LEU A 209 -9.63 -17.28 0.79
C LEU A 209 -9.31 -16.12 1.73
N HIS A 210 -9.22 -16.41 3.03
CA HIS A 210 -9.05 -15.42 4.09
C HIS A 210 -7.78 -15.69 4.90
N VAL A 211 -6.89 -14.69 4.97
CA VAL A 211 -5.72 -14.66 5.86
C VAL A 211 -5.87 -13.46 6.80
N ILE A 212 -5.87 -13.72 8.10
CA ILE A 212 -6.28 -12.77 9.16
C ILE A 212 -5.24 -12.78 10.28
N ASP A 213 -4.77 -11.60 10.68
CA ASP A 213 -3.83 -11.36 11.79
C ASP A 213 -2.59 -12.28 11.77
N SER A 214 -2.21 -12.72 10.57
CA SER A 214 -1.22 -13.77 10.35
C SER A 214 0.11 -13.19 9.85
N THR A 215 1.19 -13.92 10.06
CA THR A 215 2.54 -13.52 9.61
C THR A 215 3.09 -14.54 8.62
N PHE A 216 3.54 -14.06 7.47
CA PHE A 216 4.51 -14.77 6.64
C PHE A 216 5.89 -14.17 6.91
N GLY A 217 6.92 -15.01 6.94
CA GLY A 217 8.29 -14.61 7.26
C GLY A 217 8.96 -13.64 6.28
N ASP A 218 10.26 -13.45 6.49
CA ASP A 218 11.10 -12.37 5.93
C ASP A 218 11.08 -12.25 4.39
N GLN A 219 10.67 -13.31 3.67
CA GLN A 219 10.44 -13.26 2.23
C GLN A 219 9.27 -14.15 1.81
N LEU A 220 8.41 -13.64 0.93
CA LEU A 220 7.39 -14.41 0.21
C LEU A 220 7.84 -14.61 -1.26
N PRO A 221 8.20 -15.84 -1.68
CA PRO A 221 8.68 -16.10 -3.03
C PRO A 221 7.67 -15.80 -4.16
N SER A 222 8.21 -15.58 -5.36
CA SER A 222 7.42 -15.55 -6.59
C SER A 222 6.61 -16.84 -6.73
N ARG A 223 5.36 -16.71 -7.16
CA ARG A 223 4.39 -17.80 -7.35
C ARG A 223 4.07 -18.58 -6.07
N THR A 224 4.21 -18.01 -4.86
CA THR A 224 3.76 -18.69 -3.62
C THR A 224 2.27 -19.05 -3.66
N MET A 225 1.43 -18.13 -4.11
CA MET A 225 0.06 -18.41 -4.55
C MET A 225 0.06 -18.40 -6.09
N ASN A 226 -0.13 -19.56 -6.71
CA ASN A 226 0.01 -19.75 -8.14
C ASN A 226 -1.25 -20.34 -8.77
N ASP A 227 -1.94 -19.53 -9.58
CA ASP A 227 -3.05 -19.99 -10.42
C ASP A 227 -4.22 -20.51 -9.56
N ILE A 228 -4.62 -19.71 -8.56
CA ILE A 228 -5.74 -20.02 -7.65
C ILE A 228 -7.00 -19.28 -8.12
N GLU A 229 -8.12 -19.97 -8.23
CA GLU A 229 -9.42 -19.37 -8.56
C GLU A 229 -10.22 -19.11 -7.27
N VAL A 230 -10.73 -17.89 -7.08
CA VAL A 230 -11.39 -17.46 -5.83
C VAL A 230 -12.76 -16.85 -6.12
N TYR A 231 -13.85 -17.59 -5.94
CA TYR A 231 -15.17 -17.20 -6.47
C TYR A 231 -15.88 -16.03 -5.76
N HIS A 232 -15.52 -15.71 -4.52
CA HIS A 232 -16.25 -14.73 -3.71
C HIS A 232 -15.35 -13.65 -3.12
N LYS A 233 -14.37 -14.01 -2.31
CA LYS A 233 -13.49 -13.03 -1.67
C LYS A 233 -12.08 -13.56 -1.44
N PHE A 234 -11.11 -12.79 -1.90
CA PHE A 234 -9.72 -12.89 -1.46
C PHE A 234 -9.48 -11.78 -0.41
N MET A 235 -9.03 -12.15 0.78
CA MET A 235 -8.80 -11.22 1.88
C MET A 235 -7.47 -11.46 2.58
N LEU A 236 -6.66 -10.39 2.66
CA LEU A 236 -5.56 -10.23 3.60
C LEU A 236 -5.99 -9.15 4.61
N ASP A 237 -6.11 -9.51 5.89
CA ASP A 237 -6.45 -8.61 6.99
C ASP A 237 -5.40 -8.72 8.10
N GLY A 238 -4.82 -7.60 8.55
CA GLY A 238 -3.82 -7.61 9.63
C GLY A 238 -2.51 -8.36 9.30
N VAL A 239 -2.29 -8.72 8.03
CA VAL A 239 -1.21 -9.63 7.64
C VAL A 239 0.15 -8.94 7.65
N ARG A 240 1.15 -9.55 8.27
CA ARG A 240 2.56 -9.11 8.17
C ARG A 240 3.31 -9.94 7.12
N MET A 241 4.09 -9.28 6.28
CA MET A 241 4.95 -9.88 5.26
C MET A 241 6.27 -9.11 5.17
N GLY A 242 7.38 -9.82 4.97
CA GLY A 242 8.68 -9.20 4.69
C GLY A 242 8.78 -8.71 3.24
N VAL A 243 9.74 -9.25 2.47
CA VAL A 243 9.90 -8.96 1.05
C VAL A 243 8.96 -9.83 0.21
N VAL A 244 7.93 -9.23 -0.37
CA VAL A 244 7.01 -9.88 -1.30
C VAL A 244 7.57 -9.76 -2.72
N ARG A 245 7.95 -10.90 -3.30
CA ARG A 245 8.57 -10.96 -4.63
C ARG A 245 7.57 -10.77 -5.76
N SER A 246 8.06 -10.44 -6.95
CA SER A 246 7.24 -10.30 -8.17
C SER A 246 6.38 -11.55 -8.40
N ASN A 247 5.10 -11.33 -8.71
CA ASN A 247 4.10 -12.38 -8.95
C ASN A 247 3.99 -13.40 -7.80
N ALA A 248 4.18 -12.99 -6.54
CA ALA A 248 3.98 -13.85 -5.36
C ALA A 248 2.52 -14.28 -5.19
N PHE A 249 1.58 -13.39 -5.52
CA PHE A 249 0.14 -13.64 -5.52
C PHE A 249 -0.41 -13.64 -6.95
N ILE A 250 -0.73 -14.82 -7.49
CA ILE A 250 -1.44 -15.01 -8.77
C ILE A 250 -2.83 -15.59 -8.48
N VAL A 251 -3.86 -14.74 -8.48
CA VAL A 251 -5.23 -15.06 -8.02
C VAL A 251 -6.27 -14.62 -9.05
N ARG A 252 -7.24 -15.47 -9.37
CA ARG A 252 -8.23 -15.25 -10.44
C ARG A 252 -9.67 -15.20 -9.95
N SER A 253 -10.46 -14.34 -10.58
CA SER A 253 -11.92 -14.16 -10.43
C SER A 253 -12.47 -13.76 -9.04
N PRO A 254 -11.72 -13.13 -8.10
CA PRO A 254 -12.33 -12.61 -6.88
C PRO A 254 -13.29 -11.46 -7.18
N ARG A 255 -14.57 -11.66 -6.86
CA ARG A 255 -15.61 -10.62 -6.83
C ARG A 255 -15.32 -9.51 -5.82
N THR A 256 -14.43 -9.77 -4.85
CA THR A 256 -13.90 -8.76 -3.93
C THR A 256 -12.48 -9.11 -3.54
N VAL A 257 -11.56 -8.16 -3.75
CA VAL A 257 -10.20 -8.19 -3.23
C VAL A 257 -10.13 -7.22 -2.06
N ALA A 258 -9.67 -7.68 -0.90
CA ALA A 258 -9.47 -6.84 0.28
C ALA A 258 -8.06 -7.06 0.85
N ILE A 259 -7.23 -6.02 0.80
CA ILE A 259 -5.90 -5.98 1.42
C ILE A 259 -5.96 -4.85 2.44
N GLN A 260 -6.17 -5.19 3.71
CA GLN A 260 -6.43 -4.21 4.76
C GLN A 260 -5.60 -4.43 6.02
N ASN A 261 -5.23 -3.34 6.69
CA ASN A 261 -4.48 -3.35 7.95
C ASN A 261 -3.12 -4.10 7.88
N CYS A 262 -2.59 -4.38 6.68
CA CYS A 262 -1.39 -5.20 6.50
C CYS A 262 -0.10 -4.38 6.71
N VAL A 263 0.98 -5.06 7.12
CA VAL A 263 2.32 -4.49 7.26
C VAL A 263 3.25 -5.22 6.32
N ILE A 264 3.85 -4.51 5.36
CA ILE A 264 4.64 -5.10 4.28
C ILE A 264 5.99 -4.38 4.18
N ASP A 265 7.09 -5.07 4.40
CA ASP A 265 8.41 -4.43 4.41
C ASP A 265 8.87 -4.02 2.99
N SER A 266 8.59 -4.85 1.98
CA SER A 266 8.86 -4.54 0.57
C SER A 266 7.90 -5.20 -0.41
N LEU A 267 7.45 -4.45 -1.42
CA LEU A 267 6.72 -4.95 -2.59
C LEU A 267 7.58 -4.80 -3.85
N GLU A 268 7.85 -5.90 -4.56
CA GLU A 268 8.42 -5.87 -5.91
C GLU A 268 7.35 -5.58 -7.00
N SER A 269 7.82 -5.32 -8.23
CA SER A 269 6.96 -5.16 -9.43
C SER A 269 5.97 -6.30 -9.57
N GLU A 270 4.69 -6.01 -9.79
CA GLU A 270 3.62 -7.02 -9.95
C GLU A 270 3.58 -8.07 -8.83
N ALA A 271 3.86 -7.69 -7.58
CA ALA A 271 3.73 -8.58 -6.41
C ALA A 271 2.33 -9.25 -6.33
N PHE A 272 1.31 -8.53 -6.81
CA PHE A 272 -0.07 -8.99 -6.96
C PHE A 272 -0.46 -9.01 -8.45
N ASP A 273 -0.56 -10.19 -9.06
CA ASP A 273 -1.29 -10.44 -10.31
C ASP A 273 -2.69 -10.96 -9.96
N VAL A 274 -3.69 -10.09 -10.03
CA VAL A 274 -5.05 -10.41 -9.59
C VAL A 274 -6.06 -9.98 -10.63
N THR A 275 -6.71 -10.95 -11.29
CA THR A 275 -7.78 -10.72 -12.26
C THR A 275 -9.15 -10.71 -11.56
N ALA A 276 -9.58 -9.54 -11.07
CA ALA A 276 -10.77 -9.42 -10.23
C ALA A 276 -12.08 -9.22 -11.03
N ASP A 277 -13.19 -9.74 -10.50
CA ASP A 277 -14.55 -9.61 -11.04
C ASP A 277 -15.40 -8.57 -10.28
N GLY A 278 -14.74 -7.67 -9.55
CA GLY A 278 -15.43 -6.70 -8.70
C GLY A 278 -14.50 -5.77 -7.95
N ALA A 279 -14.95 -5.31 -6.78
CA ALA A 279 -14.29 -4.23 -6.05
C ALA A 279 -12.94 -4.65 -5.47
N VAL A 280 -11.96 -3.75 -5.57
CA VAL A 280 -10.63 -3.88 -4.98
C VAL A 280 -10.50 -2.85 -3.86
N ILE A 281 -10.12 -3.28 -2.66
CA ILE A 281 -10.05 -2.45 -1.46
C ILE A 281 -8.67 -2.62 -0.83
N ILE A 282 -7.85 -1.57 -0.90
CA ILE A 282 -6.50 -1.50 -0.33
C ILE A 282 -6.49 -0.35 0.69
N LYS A 283 -6.54 -0.65 2.00
CA LYS A 283 -6.66 0.39 3.04
C LYS A 283 -5.95 0.10 4.35
N ASN A 284 -5.61 1.13 5.13
CA ASN A 284 -4.96 1.00 6.45
C ASN A 284 -3.60 0.26 6.41
N ASN A 285 -2.99 0.08 5.24
CA ASN A 285 -1.75 -0.70 5.11
C ASN A 285 -0.53 0.18 5.39
N THR A 286 0.54 -0.44 5.89
CA THR A 286 1.86 0.17 6.07
C THR A 286 2.86 -0.54 5.17
N ILE A 287 3.46 0.17 4.22
CA ILE A 287 4.34 -0.41 3.21
C ILE A 287 5.70 0.28 3.24
N GLY A 288 6.77 -0.47 3.53
CA GLY A 288 8.12 0.05 3.68
C GLY A 288 8.72 0.56 2.37
N SER A 289 8.86 -0.33 1.39
CA SER A 289 9.36 0.01 0.05
C SER A 289 8.45 -0.53 -1.06
N ILE A 290 8.23 0.24 -2.12
CA ILE A 290 7.37 -0.12 -3.26
C ILE A 290 8.15 0.04 -4.58
N GLY A 291 8.42 -1.08 -5.25
CA GLY A 291 9.00 -1.09 -6.59
C GLY A 291 8.01 -0.64 -7.67
N VAL A 292 8.55 -0.20 -8.81
CA VAL A 292 7.76 0.21 -9.99
C VAL A 292 6.77 -0.89 -10.38
N GLY A 293 5.50 -0.53 -10.62
CA GLY A 293 4.47 -1.47 -11.09
C GLY A 293 3.95 -2.48 -10.05
N ALA A 294 4.23 -2.31 -8.75
CA ALA A 294 3.82 -3.26 -7.69
C ALA A 294 2.33 -3.67 -7.71
N PHE A 295 1.43 -2.72 -8.04
CA PHE A 295 -0.02 -2.92 -8.12
C PHE A 295 -0.56 -3.06 -9.55
N LEU A 296 0.30 -3.02 -10.58
CA LEU A 296 -0.14 -3.00 -12.00
C LEU A 296 -0.76 -4.33 -12.45
N GLY A 297 -0.38 -5.45 -11.80
CA GLY A 297 -0.99 -6.76 -12.03
C GLY A 297 -2.44 -6.88 -11.52
N ILE A 298 -2.95 -5.89 -10.76
CA ILE A 298 -4.36 -5.87 -10.35
C ILE A 298 -5.19 -5.26 -11.49
N ARG A 299 -5.98 -6.12 -12.14
CA ARG A 299 -6.73 -5.86 -13.38
C ARG A 299 -8.13 -6.47 -13.27
N ALA A 300 -9.12 -5.98 -14.02
CA ALA A 300 -10.39 -6.70 -14.14
C ALA A 300 -10.25 -7.89 -15.09
N ASP A 301 -11.07 -8.94 -14.92
CA ASP A 301 -11.11 -10.02 -15.89
C ASP A 301 -11.63 -9.53 -17.27
N ARG A 302 -11.14 -10.12 -18.35
CA ARG A 302 -11.49 -9.76 -19.72
C ARG A 302 -12.89 -10.24 -20.13
N GLU A 303 -13.43 -11.27 -19.49
CA GLU A 303 -14.77 -11.78 -19.81
C GLU A 303 -15.88 -10.99 -19.10
N THR A 304 -15.62 -10.46 -17.90
CA THR A 304 -16.51 -9.52 -17.21
C THR A 304 -16.31 -8.06 -17.64
N ARG A 305 -15.19 -7.72 -18.29
CA ARG A 305 -14.92 -6.38 -18.82
C ARG A 305 -16.02 -5.92 -19.79
N PRO A 306 -16.78 -4.86 -19.48
CA PRO A 306 -17.84 -4.37 -20.36
C PRO A 306 -17.27 -3.80 -21.67
N PRO A 307 -17.99 -3.93 -22.80
CA PRO A 307 -17.52 -3.45 -24.10
C PRO A 307 -17.44 -1.90 -24.11
N PRO A 308 -16.44 -1.30 -24.78
CA PRO A 308 -16.19 0.15 -24.75
C PRO A 308 -17.23 1.00 -25.51
N SER A 309 -18.36 0.42 -25.90
CA SER A 309 -19.47 1.06 -26.62
C SER A 309 -20.70 1.34 -25.75
N SER A 310 -20.77 0.83 -24.51
CA SER A 310 -21.84 1.19 -23.56
C SER A 310 -21.40 2.37 -22.67
N SER A 311 -22.07 3.51 -22.86
CA SER A 311 -21.82 4.80 -22.16
C SER A 311 -22.27 4.82 -20.68
N SER A 312 -22.44 3.65 -20.07
CA SER A 312 -22.82 3.43 -18.68
C SER A 312 -22.16 2.18 -18.09
N SER A 313 -21.07 1.72 -18.71
CA SER A 313 -20.31 0.55 -18.28
C SER A 313 -19.77 0.73 -16.86
N SER A 314 -20.20 -0.16 -15.95
CA SER A 314 -19.86 -0.09 -14.52
C SER A 314 -18.42 -0.56 -14.28
N THR A 315 -17.46 0.34 -14.42
CA THR A 315 -16.09 0.12 -13.94
C THR A 315 -16.10 -0.20 -12.44
N HIS A 316 -15.34 -1.22 -12.05
CA HIS A 316 -15.27 -1.63 -10.65
C HIS A 316 -14.51 -0.57 -9.83
N GLY A 317 -14.87 -0.39 -8.56
CA GLY A 317 -14.14 0.54 -7.68
C GLY A 317 -12.80 -0.06 -7.23
N LEU A 318 -11.71 0.68 -7.37
CA LEU A 318 -10.44 0.41 -6.69
C LEU A 318 -10.23 1.51 -5.64
N ILE A 319 -10.40 1.14 -4.38
CA ILE A 319 -10.31 2.04 -3.22
C ILE A 319 -8.91 1.92 -2.64
N PHE A 320 -8.11 2.98 -2.68
CA PHE A 320 -6.77 3.05 -2.09
C PHE A 320 -6.74 4.16 -1.03
N LYS A 321 -7.02 3.81 0.24
CA LYS A 321 -7.31 4.82 1.29
C LYS A 321 -6.60 4.60 2.62
N ASN A 322 -6.11 5.66 3.25
CA ASN A 322 -5.42 5.60 4.55
C ASN A 322 -4.25 4.59 4.54
N ASN A 323 -3.43 4.61 3.49
CA ASN A 323 -2.23 3.76 3.41
C ASN A 323 -1.00 4.61 3.67
N SER A 324 -0.02 4.07 4.41
CA SER A 324 1.28 4.70 4.59
C SER A 324 2.36 4.02 3.73
N VAL A 325 3.21 4.82 3.09
CA VAL A 325 4.23 4.38 2.13
C VAL A 325 5.57 5.05 2.44
N GLY A 326 6.62 4.23 2.60
CA GLY A 326 7.98 4.70 2.87
C GLY A 326 8.69 5.17 1.62
N SER A 327 9.53 4.32 1.02
CA SER A 327 10.22 4.61 -0.23
C SER A 327 9.45 4.08 -1.46
N PHE A 328 9.33 4.92 -2.48
CA PHE A 328 8.70 4.56 -3.75
C PHE A 328 9.31 5.37 -4.90
N GLU A 329 9.27 4.80 -6.10
CA GLU A 329 9.83 5.36 -7.33
C GLU A 329 8.70 5.87 -8.26
N GLU A 330 9.08 6.50 -9.37
CA GLU A 330 8.12 6.87 -10.42
C GLU A 330 7.41 5.61 -10.93
N GLY A 331 6.08 5.57 -10.86
CA GLY A 331 5.30 4.42 -11.31
C GLY A 331 5.16 3.26 -10.30
N SER A 332 5.60 3.39 -9.05
CA SER A 332 5.33 2.38 -8.02
C SER A 332 3.84 2.22 -7.69
N LEU A 333 3.07 3.31 -7.72
CA LEU A 333 1.63 3.36 -7.46
C LEU A 333 0.80 3.43 -8.76
N MET A 334 1.13 2.56 -9.71
CA MET A 334 0.39 2.36 -10.96
C MET A 334 -0.80 1.39 -10.78
N PHE A 335 -1.94 1.72 -11.39
CA PHE A 335 -3.18 0.92 -11.34
C PHE A 335 -3.81 0.78 -12.74
N ASP A 336 -4.60 -0.28 -13.01
CA ASP A 336 -5.36 -0.41 -14.26
C ASP A 336 -6.58 0.52 -14.28
N ARG A 337 -6.34 1.78 -14.68
CA ARG A 337 -7.35 2.83 -14.85
C ARG A 337 -8.30 2.60 -16.03
N ALA A 338 -8.05 1.59 -16.87
CA ALA A 338 -8.95 1.22 -17.98
C ALA A 338 -9.96 0.14 -17.56
N SER A 339 -9.79 -0.45 -16.38
CA SER A 339 -10.71 -1.43 -15.77
C SER A 339 -11.38 -0.90 -14.50
N PHE A 340 -10.64 -0.12 -13.68
CA PHE A 340 -11.10 0.36 -12.38
C PHE A 340 -11.27 1.88 -12.32
N ARG A 341 -12.29 2.31 -11.58
CA ARG A 341 -12.42 3.68 -11.06
C ARG A 341 -11.62 3.79 -9.77
N LEU A 342 -10.49 4.52 -9.83
CA LEU A 342 -9.60 4.75 -8.69
C LEU A 342 -10.18 5.80 -7.73
N GLU A 343 -10.35 5.43 -6.46
CA GLU A 343 -10.55 6.35 -5.33
C GLU A 343 -9.29 6.35 -4.45
N LEU A 344 -8.38 7.30 -4.73
CA LEU A 344 -7.20 7.58 -3.91
C LEU A 344 -7.55 8.64 -2.86
N ASP A 345 -7.23 8.39 -1.58
CA ASP A 345 -7.46 9.35 -0.49
C ASP A 345 -6.56 9.03 0.73
N ASN A 346 -6.22 10.03 1.55
CA ASN A 346 -5.41 9.84 2.77
C ASN A 346 -4.12 8.98 2.55
N LEU A 347 -3.33 9.29 1.53
CA LEU A 347 -2.02 8.64 1.29
C LEU A 347 -0.94 9.34 2.13
N ILE A 348 -0.37 8.62 3.10
CA ILE A 348 0.67 9.13 3.99
C ILE A 348 2.04 8.70 3.48
N VAL A 349 2.87 9.64 3.03
CA VAL A 349 4.31 9.39 2.83
C VAL A 349 5.00 9.38 4.19
N SER A 350 5.53 8.24 4.62
CA SER A 350 6.21 8.10 5.93
C SER A 350 7.66 8.60 5.90
N GLN A 351 7.86 9.75 5.26
CA GLN A 351 9.10 10.54 5.22
C GLN A 351 8.82 11.96 5.71
N PRO A 352 9.81 12.68 6.27
CA PRO A 352 9.65 14.08 6.65
C PRO A 352 9.34 14.95 5.41
N CYS A 353 8.39 15.87 5.53
CA CYS A 353 7.99 16.77 4.45
C CYS A 353 9.15 17.65 3.95
N ASP A 354 9.46 17.61 2.65
CA ASP A 354 10.38 18.54 1.98
C ASP A 354 9.68 19.21 0.78
N CYS A 355 9.73 20.54 0.75
CA CYS A 355 9.26 21.39 -0.34
C CYS A 355 9.77 20.98 -1.73
N GLN A 356 10.97 20.42 -1.84
CA GLN A 356 11.50 19.92 -3.12
C GLN A 356 10.89 18.57 -3.52
N MET A 357 10.51 17.76 -2.54
CA MET A 357 10.01 16.40 -2.74
C MET A 357 8.49 16.33 -2.91
N LEU A 358 7.70 17.22 -2.29
CA LEU A 358 6.23 17.27 -2.45
C LEU A 358 5.76 17.20 -3.93
N PRO A 359 6.27 18.03 -4.87
CA PRO A 359 5.86 17.94 -6.27
C PRO A 359 6.36 16.68 -6.96
N ILE A 360 7.47 16.08 -6.51
CA ILE A 360 8.01 14.83 -7.08
C ILE A 360 7.12 13.66 -6.67
N TRP A 361 6.85 13.50 -5.37
CA TRP A 361 5.93 12.50 -4.82
C TRP A 361 4.54 12.59 -5.45
N LYS A 362 3.99 13.81 -5.55
CA LYS A 362 2.68 14.04 -6.21
C LYS A 362 2.69 13.58 -7.68
N ASN A 363 3.73 13.90 -8.44
CA ASN A 363 3.84 13.47 -9.84
C ASN A 363 4.02 11.94 -9.98
N TYR A 364 4.78 11.29 -9.08
CA TYR A 364 4.99 9.84 -9.12
C TYR A 364 3.70 9.03 -8.93
N VAL A 365 2.74 9.57 -8.18
CA VAL A 365 1.43 8.93 -7.95
C VAL A 365 0.38 9.33 -9.00
N LEU A 366 0.40 10.58 -9.48
CA LEU A 366 -0.65 11.10 -10.37
C LEU A 366 -0.34 11.01 -11.88
N ASN A 367 0.94 11.05 -12.27
CA ASN A 367 1.34 11.23 -13.67
C ASN A 367 2.43 10.24 -14.14
N TYR A 368 2.17 8.96 -13.94
CA TYR A 368 3.01 7.87 -14.44
C TYR A 368 2.82 7.52 -15.94
N THR A 369 2.23 8.41 -16.73
CA THR A 369 1.88 8.14 -18.16
C THR A 369 3.10 7.80 -19.03
N ASN A 370 4.24 8.43 -18.76
CA ASN A 370 5.52 8.13 -19.41
C ASN A 370 6.06 6.72 -19.12
N ILE A 371 5.84 6.21 -17.90
CA ILE A 371 6.25 4.85 -17.53
C ILE A 371 5.22 3.81 -17.99
N TYR A 372 3.92 4.11 -17.85
CA TYR A 372 2.82 3.27 -18.34
C TYR A 372 3.00 2.93 -19.83
N SER A 373 3.28 3.93 -20.67
CA SER A 373 3.53 3.72 -22.09
C SER A 373 4.77 2.85 -22.37
N ARG A 374 5.85 2.96 -21.58
CA ARG A 374 7.06 2.12 -21.71
C ARG A 374 6.82 0.66 -21.33
N PHE A 375 6.03 0.39 -20.30
CA PHE A 375 5.68 -0.98 -19.90
C PHE A 375 4.79 -1.64 -20.98
N TYR A 376 3.64 -1.04 -21.33
CA TYR A 376 2.71 -1.66 -22.27
C TYR A 376 3.21 -1.72 -23.73
N ALA A 377 4.05 -0.78 -24.17
CA ALA A 377 4.69 -0.86 -25.49
C ALA A 377 5.66 -2.04 -25.62
N ARG A 378 6.07 -2.68 -24.52
CA ARG A 378 6.96 -3.85 -24.52
C ARG A 378 6.21 -5.18 -24.63
N GLU A 379 4.97 -5.25 -24.14
CA GLU A 379 4.15 -6.48 -24.21
C GLU A 379 3.30 -6.57 -25.49
N ASN A 380 2.70 -5.47 -25.95
CA ASN A 380 1.67 -5.52 -27.00
C ASN A 380 2.08 -4.78 -28.29
N SER A 381 2.96 -5.39 -29.08
CA SER A 381 3.38 -4.90 -30.41
C SER A 381 2.28 -5.00 -31.50
N LEU A 382 1.02 -5.25 -31.13
CA LEU A 382 -0.11 -5.45 -32.06
C LEU A 382 -1.35 -4.58 -31.77
N VAL A 383 -1.37 -3.82 -30.67
CA VAL A 383 -2.44 -2.85 -30.38
C VAL A 383 -1.78 -1.56 -29.88
N PRO A 384 -1.84 -0.43 -30.61
CA PRO A 384 -1.39 0.83 -30.06
C PRO A 384 -2.23 1.16 -28.83
N PRO A 385 -1.64 1.70 -27.74
CA PRO A 385 -2.43 2.10 -26.58
C PRO A 385 -3.42 3.17 -27.03
N GLN A 386 -4.71 2.81 -27.10
CA GLN A 386 -5.74 3.75 -27.49
C GLN A 386 -5.72 4.91 -26.49
N SER A 387 -5.54 6.12 -27.01
CA SER A 387 -5.56 7.36 -26.23
C SER A 387 -6.99 7.71 -25.82
N GLN A 388 -7.65 6.80 -25.10
CA GLN A 388 -8.80 7.15 -24.29
C GLN A 388 -8.31 8.17 -23.26
N PRO A 389 -8.96 9.35 -23.16
CA PRO A 389 -8.61 10.32 -22.13
C PRO A 389 -8.94 9.69 -20.78
N GLN A 390 -7.91 9.25 -20.05
CA GLN A 390 -8.09 8.86 -18.67
C GLN A 390 -8.64 10.07 -17.91
N GLU A 391 -9.72 9.88 -17.15
CA GLU A 391 -10.20 10.94 -16.25
C GLU A 391 -9.05 11.38 -15.33
N PRO A 392 -8.96 12.65 -14.91
CA PRO A 392 -8.04 13.03 -13.85
C PRO A 392 -8.34 12.22 -12.59
N ILE A 393 -7.33 11.93 -11.78
CA ILE A 393 -7.57 11.41 -10.43
C ILE A 393 -8.18 12.56 -9.62
N ASN A 394 -9.31 12.33 -8.95
CA ASN A 394 -9.96 13.36 -8.14
C ASN A 394 -9.11 13.66 -6.90
N GLU A 395 -8.38 14.77 -6.94
CA GLU A 395 -7.60 15.25 -5.81
C GLU A 395 -8.49 15.94 -4.77
N THR A 396 -8.40 15.49 -3.52
CA THR A 396 -8.82 16.22 -2.31
C THR A 396 -7.60 16.87 -1.65
N PRO A 397 -7.74 17.95 -0.86
CA PRO A 397 -6.60 18.47 -0.06
C PRO A 397 -6.06 17.44 0.94
N GLU A 398 -6.88 16.45 1.31
CA GLU A 398 -6.54 15.34 2.22
C GLU A 398 -5.96 14.12 1.49
N THR A 399 -5.83 14.13 0.16
CA THR A 399 -5.33 12.98 -0.61
C THR A 399 -3.87 12.65 -0.29
N PHE A 400 -3.05 13.65 0.02
CA PHE A 400 -1.60 13.51 0.22
C PHE A 400 -1.15 14.13 1.54
N LEU A 401 -0.53 13.31 2.40
CA LEU A 401 0.05 13.71 3.67
C LEU A 401 1.52 13.27 3.75
N CYS A 402 2.33 14.00 4.51
CA CYS A 402 3.68 13.61 4.90
C CYS A 402 3.89 13.88 6.40
N LEU A 403 4.99 13.40 6.97
CA LEU A 403 5.28 13.61 8.40
C LEU A 403 5.88 15.01 8.59
N ASP A 404 5.34 15.81 9.50
CA ASP A 404 5.97 17.09 9.86
C ASP A 404 7.33 16.84 10.54
N GLY A 405 8.34 17.65 10.19
CA GLY A 405 9.71 17.54 10.69
C GLY A 405 9.89 18.03 12.14
N GLY A 406 8.81 18.40 12.82
CA GLY A 406 8.79 18.73 14.24
C GLY A 406 8.96 17.50 15.16
N THR A 407 8.94 17.74 16.47
CA THR A 407 9.18 16.71 17.51
C THR A 407 8.15 15.59 17.53
N ASP A 408 6.95 15.83 17.00
CA ASP A 408 5.77 15.00 17.24
C ASP A 408 5.44 14.08 16.05
N GLY A 409 6.12 14.25 14.90
CA GLY A 409 5.99 13.40 13.71
C GLY A 409 4.58 13.33 13.11
N ALA A 410 3.71 14.31 13.40
CA ALA A 410 2.31 14.28 13.03
C ALA A 410 2.11 14.35 11.49
N PRO A 411 1.12 13.65 10.93
CA PRO A 411 0.81 13.76 9.51
C PRO A 411 0.19 15.13 9.20
N ILE A 412 0.73 15.82 8.21
CA ILE A 412 0.26 17.12 7.70
C ILE A 412 -0.02 17.01 6.20
N THR A 413 -1.06 17.72 5.72
CA THR A 413 -1.38 17.72 4.28
C THR A 413 -0.27 18.42 3.49
N PHE A 414 -0.05 17.99 2.24
CA PHE A 414 0.91 18.66 1.35
C PHE A 414 0.59 20.16 1.17
N VAL A 415 -0.71 20.50 1.11
CA VAL A 415 -1.19 21.88 0.90
C VAL A 415 -0.91 22.77 2.12
N ASP A 416 -1.16 22.26 3.34
CA ASP A 416 -0.83 22.96 4.58
C ASP A 416 0.67 23.20 4.73
N TYR A 417 1.49 22.18 4.43
CA TYR A 417 2.94 22.28 4.54
C TYR A 417 3.51 23.26 3.51
N GLU A 418 3.05 23.20 2.25
CA GLU A 418 3.48 24.11 1.19
C GLU A 418 3.16 25.58 1.54
N ALA A 419 1.94 25.84 2.03
CA ALA A 419 1.52 27.17 2.44
C ALA A 419 2.35 27.73 3.61
N ARG A 420 2.68 26.91 4.62
CA ARG A 420 3.39 27.32 5.83
C ARG A 420 4.90 27.45 5.65
N HIS A 421 5.54 26.51 4.97
CA HIS A 421 7.00 26.38 4.94
C HIS A 421 7.63 26.74 3.59
N CYS A 422 6.98 26.42 2.48
CA CYS A 422 7.57 26.56 1.14
C CYS A 422 7.35 27.96 0.52
N SER A 423 6.26 28.63 0.88
CA SER A 423 5.90 29.99 0.41
C SER A 423 6.96 31.08 0.69
N LEU A 424 7.83 30.86 1.69
CA LEU A 424 8.87 31.82 2.11
C LEU A 424 9.95 32.10 1.05
N GLY A 425 10.20 31.18 0.11
CA GLY A 425 11.23 31.36 -0.93
C GLY A 425 11.01 32.58 -1.82
N GLY A 426 9.76 32.79 -2.28
CA GLY A 426 9.38 33.97 -3.05
C GLY A 426 9.38 35.25 -2.20
N SER A 427 8.89 35.15 -0.95
CA SER A 427 8.83 36.28 -0.02
C SER A 427 10.23 36.84 0.31
N MET A 428 11.21 35.97 0.59
CA MET A 428 12.59 36.38 0.84
C MET A 428 13.22 37.12 -0.35
N LEU A 429 12.98 36.66 -1.58
CA LEU A 429 13.50 37.31 -2.78
C LEU A 429 12.87 38.71 -2.96
N VAL A 430 11.56 38.85 -2.72
CA VAL A 430 10.87 40.15 -2.70
C VAL A 430 11.42 41.06 -1.59
N PHE A 431 11.65 40.56 -0.38
CA PHE A 431 12.27 41.32 0.71
C PHE A 431 13.68 41.81 0.36
N ILE A 432 14.51 40.94 -0.25
CA ILE A 432 15.85 41.30 -0.73
C ILE A 432 15.78 42.40 -1.81
N LEU A 433 14.84 42.30 -2.76
CA LEU A 433 14.63 43.33 -3.79
C LEU A 433 14.15 44.67 -3.18
N ILE A 434 13.29 44.64 -2.16
CA ILE A 434 12.86 45.85 -1.41
C ILE A 434 14.06 46.47 -0.69
N ILE A 435 14.91 45.68 -0.03
CA ILE A 435 16.11 46.16 0.67
C ILE A 435 17.11 46.77 -0.31
N VAL A 436 17.40 46.09 -1.43
CA VAL A 436 18.29 46.60 -2.49
C VAL A 436 17.73 47.88 -3.11
N GLY A 437 16.42 47.92 -3.39
CA GLY A 437 15.74 49.11 -3.89
C GLY A 437 15.82 50.30 -2.92
N ALA A 438 15.65 50.07 -1.62
CA ALA A 438 15.79 51.09 -0.59
C ALA A 438 17.23 51.60 -0.46
N ILE A 439 18.23 50.72 -0.57
CA ILE A 439 19.65 51.10 -0.57
C ILE A 439 19.98 51.96 -1.81
N LEU A 440 19.51 51.57 -2.99
CA LEU A 440 19.70 52.35 -4.21
C LEU A 440 19.01 53.73 -4.13
N ALA A 441 17.79 53.78 -3.59
CA ALA A 441 17.08 55.05 -3.35
C ALA A 441 17.83 55.96 -2.37
N LEU A 442 18.40 55.41 -1.28
CA LEU A 442 19.26 56.15 -0.35
C LEU A 442 20.50 56.71 -1.04
N ILE A 443 21.19 55.92 -1.86
CA ILE A 443 22.36 56.37 -2.63
C ILE A 443 21.99 57.52 -3.58
N VAL A 444 20.87 57.40 -4.30
CA VAL A 444 20.37 58.47 -5.18
C VAL A 444 20.03 59.73 -4.38
N CYS A 445 19.35 59.62 -3.24
CA CYS A 445 19.06 60.75 -2.36
C CYS A 445 20.34 61.44 -1.84
N VAL A 446 21.34 60.68 -1.38
CA VAL A 446 22.64 61.24 -0.96
C VAL A 446 23.34 61.96 -2.12
N CYS A 447 23.36 61.37 -3.32
CA CYS A 447 23.92 61.99 -4.52
C CYS A 447 23.18 63.28 -4.91
N LEU A 448 21.84 63.32 -4.81
CA LEU A 448 21.03 64.51 -5.06
C LEU A 448 21.28 65.60 -4.01
N ILE A 449 21.40 65.24 -2.72
CA ILE A 449 21.76 66.19 -1.65
C ILE A 449 23.16 66.78 -1.92
N VAL A 450 24.16 65.96 -2.21
CA VAL A 450 25.52 66.42 -2.54
C VAL A 450 25.54 67.30 -3.79
N TRP A 451 24.77 66.97 -4.82
CA TRP A 451 24.62 67.78 -6.04
C TRP A 451 23.93 69.12 -5.75
N CYS A 452 22.84 69.14 -4.97
CA CYS A 452 22.16 70.35 -4.54
C CYS A 452 23.07 71.25 -3.68
N CYS A 453 23.83 70.68 -2.73
CA CYS A 453 24.83 71.42 -1.95
C CYS A 453 25.95 72.00 -2.84
N ARG A 454 26.45 71.23 -3.81
CA ARG A 454 27.44 71.71 -4.80
C ARG A 454 26.87 72.80 -5.70
N ARG A 455 25.62 72.68 -6.17
CA ARG A 455 24.91 73.67 -7.01
C ARG A 455 24.61 74.96 -6.25
N ARG A 456 24.16 74.87 -4.98
CA ARG A 456 23.97 76.02 -4.08
C ARG A 456 25.28 76.74 -3.80
N ARG A 457 26.39 76.02 -3.53
CA ARG A 457 27.73 76.62 -3.43
C ARG A 457 28.18 77.29 -4.74
N ARG A 458 27.89 76.71 -5.91
CA ARG A 458 28.22 77.32 -7.23
C ARG A 458 27.44 78.61 -7.49
N ASN A 459 26.14 78.66 -7.18
CA ASN A 459 25.35 79.88 -7.33
C ASN A 459 25.76 80.96 -6.32
N ASN A 460 25.98 80.62 -5.05
CA ASN A 460 26.41 81.59 -4.04
C ASN A 460 27.80 82.18 -4.32
N ARG A 461 28.68 81.46 -5.04
CA ARG A 461 29.97 82.00 -5.52
C ARG A 461 29.84 82.97 -6.70
N LYS A 462 28.69 83.06 -7.39
CA LYS A 462 28.48 84.02 -8.49
C LYS A 462 27.92 85.39 -8.05
N LYS A 463 27.67 85.60 -6.75
CA LYS A 463 27.01 86.81 -6.24
C LYS A 463 27.92 87.75 -5.43
N TRP A 464 29.24 87.62 -5.57
CA TRP A 464 30.22 88.47 -4.90
C TRP A 464 30.99 89.34 -5.90
N ILE A 465 30.56 90.61 -5.95
CA ILE A 465 31.40 91.80 -6.16
C ILE A 465 32.27 91.84 -7.43
N SER A 466 31.82 92.63 -8.41
CA SER A 466 32.69 93.32 -9.37
C SER A 466 32.78 94.79 -8.99
N VAL A 467 33.88 95.22 -8.35
CA VAL A 467 34.14 96.65 -8.10
C VAL A 467 34.59 97.31 -9.41
N PRO A 468 33.99 98.43 -9.84
CA PRO A 468 34.46 99.18 -10.99
C PRO A 468 35.65 100.08 -10.61
N THR A 469 36.87 99.52 -10.68
CA THR A 469 38.10 100.32 -10.71
C THR A 469 38.53 100.53 -12.16
N ASN A 470 38.31 101.74 -12.69
CA ASN A 470 39.21 102.42 -13.62
C ASN A 470 38.71 103.85 -13.88
N ALA A 471 39.56 104.82 -13.54
CA ALA A 471 39.45 106.19 -14.05
C ALA A 471 39.88 106.21 -15.54
N PRO A 472 39.53 107.24 -16.33
CA PRO A 472 39.78 107.23 -17.77
C PRO A 472 41.25 107.48 -18.09
N ASP A 473 41.74 106.81 -19.13
CA ASP A 473 42.82 107.32 -19.97
C ASP A 473 42.45 107.15 -21.45
N VAL A 474 43.09 107.94 -22.30
CA VAL A 474 42.70 108.23 -23.68
C VAL A 474 43.53 107.40 -24.65
N VAL A 475 42.91 106.80 -25.68
CA VAL A 475 43.37 106.87 -27.09
C VAL A 475 42.45 106.09 -28.05
N SER A 476 41.93 106.85 -29.01
CA SER A 476 41.28 106.51 -30.28
C SER A 476 41.71 105.21 -31.00
N LYS A 477 40.73 104.33 -31.31
CA LYS A 477 40.39 103.75 -32.65
C LYS A 477 39.40 102.57 -32.54
N LYS A 478 38.52 102.22 -33.50
CA LYS A 478 37.80 102.96 -34.57
C LYS A 478 36.77 102.01 -35.25
N ASN A 479 35.46 102.32 -35.20
CA ASN A 479 34.31 101.59 -35.83
C ASN A 479 34.08 100.15 -35.27
N GLY A 480 32.89 99.50 -35.21
CA GLY A 480 31.45 99.73 -35.50
C GLY A 480 30.68 98.39 -35.24
N VAL A 481 29.35 98.16 -35.39
CA VAL A 481 28.17 98.95 -35.80
C VAL A 481 26.85 98.37 -35.18
N ILE A 482 26.21 99.12 -34.26
CA ILE A 482 24.75 99.45 -34.12
C ILE A 482 23.64 98.35 -34.17
N GLY A 483 22.74 98.40 -33.15
CA GLY A 483 21.35 97.84 -33.10
C GLY A 483 20.96 97.51 -31.64
N ARG A 484 20.19 98.32 -30.85
CA ARG A 484 18.77 98.76 -30.94
C ARG A 484 17.76 97.60 -30.81
N GLU A 485 16.69 97.60 -30.00
CA GLU A 485 16.05 98.50 -28.97
C GLU A 485 14.94 97.68 -28.23
N ALA A 486 14.22 98.05 -27.15
CA ALA A 486 14.31 99.05 -26.06
C ALA A 486 13.24 98.76 -24.96
N ALA A 487 13.22 99.57 -23.88
CA ALA A 487 12.10 99.82 -22.93
C ALA A 487 11.72 98.65 -21.95
N THR A 488 11.16 98.86 -20.73
CA THR A 488 10.83 100.07 -19.94
C THR A 488 10.78 99.77 -18.42
N SER A 489 10.82 100.83 -17.57
CA SER A 489 10.52 100.91 -16.11
C SER A 489 11.29 100.00 -15.11
N GLY A 490 11.46 100.38 -13.83
CA GLY A 490 11.24 101.69 -13.19
C GLY A 490 11.05 101.63 -11.66
N THR A 491 12.16 101.72 -10.90
CA THR A 491 12.38 102.30 -9.54
C THR A 491 11.25 102.38 -8.48
N PRO A 492 11.53 102.22 -7.17
CA PRO A 492 12.76 102.70 -6.50
C PRO A 492 13.46 101.70 -5.54
N VAL A 493 14.60 102.14 -5.00
CA VAL A 493 15.38 101.47 -3.94
C VAL A 493 15.35 102.37 -2.70
N ASP A 494 15.03 101.82 -1.53
CA ASP A 494 15.09 102.53 -0.25
C ASP A 494 16.51 102.48 0.35
N SER A 495 17.02 103.61 0.85
CA SER A 495 18.43 103.82 1.19
C SER A 495 18.60 104.38 2.61
N ARG A 496 18.45 103.51 3.61
CA ARG A 496 18.61 103.84 5.05
C ARG A 496 19.69 103.01 5.79
N ILE A 497 20.84 102.75 5.15
CA ILE A 497 22.01 102.17 5.83
C ILE A 497 23.28 102.95 5.44
N THR A 498 23.69 103.89 6.28
CA THR A 498 24.98 104.58 6.20
C THR A 498 26.01 103.85 7.07
N MET A 499 26.83 102.99 6.45
CA MET A 499 27.95 102.32 7.12
C MET A 499 29.21 103.20 7.06
N VAL A 500 29.64 103.73 8.20
CA VAL A 500 30.92 104.43 8.34
C VAL A 500 32.01 103.41 8.65
N VAL A 501 33.04 103.34 7.81
CA VAL A 501 34.21 102.46 7.98
C VAL A 501 35.43 103.34 8.24
N PRO A 502 36.13 103.21 9.39
CA PRO A 502 37.36 103.96 9.64
C PRO A 502 38.54 103.42 8.82
N ASP A 503 39.52 104.28 8.54
CA ASP A 503 40.56 104.03 7.54
C ASP A 503 41.50 102.84 7.81
N GLY A 504 41.77 102.11 6.73
CA GLY A 504 43.15 101.71 6.41
C GLY A 504 43.81 100.59 7.22
N ARG A 505 43.09 99.77 7.99
CA ARG A 505 43.67 98.61 8.69
C ARG A 505 42.92 97.31 8.44
N LEU A 506 43.65 96.32 7.93
CA LEU A 506 43.19 94.95 7.68
C LEU A 506 43.07 94.16 8.99
N TYR A 507 41.90 94.20 9.64
CA TYR A 507 41.56 93.25 10.69
C TYR A 507 41.16 91.91 10.08
N ARG A 508 41.77 90.81 10.55
CA ARG A 508 41.54 89.44 10.07
C ARG A 508 41.19 88.52 11.24
N GLU A 509 40.03 88.77 11.85
CA GLU A 509 39.46 87.93 12.91
C GLU A 509 38.07 87.43 12.51
N THR A 510 37.59 86.38 13.18
CA THR A 510 36.65 85.42 12.59
C THR A 510 35.38 85.19 13.41
N GLU A 511 34.79 86.24 13.98
CA GLU A 511 33.41 86.19 14.49
C GLU A 511 32.71 87.57 14.43
N PHE A 512 31.38 87.55 14.28
CA PHE A 512 30.54 88.75 14.29
C PHE A 512 29.56 88.67 15.47
N HIS A 513 29.91 89.28 16.60
CA HIS A 513 28.99 89.43 17.72
C HIS A 513 28.00 90.58 17.43
N VAL A 514 26.80 90.22 16.98
CA VAL A 514 25.69 91.18 16.82
C VAL A 514 25.01 91.38 18.18
N ILE A 515 25.45 92.39 18.93
CA ILE A 515 24.76 92.85 20.13
C ILE A 515 23.55 93.68 19.68
N VAL A 516 22.34 93.20 19.98
CA VAL A 516 21.08 93.91 19.66
C VAL A 516 20.64 94.71 20.88
N GLU A 517 21.16 95.93 21.01
CA GLU A 517 20.65 96.88 22.01
C GLU A 517 19.25 97.35 21.60
N LYS A 518 18.25 97.06 22.43
CA LYS A 518 16.91 97.63 22.31
C LYS A 518 16.92 99.04 22.92
N ALA A 519 16.99 100.06 22.07
CA ALA A 519 16.60 101.42 22.48
C ALA A 519 15.06 101.52 22.47
N GLU A 520 14.44 101.62 23.64
CA GLU A 520 13.01 101.91 23.76
C GLU A 520 12.77 103.43 23.66
N PRO A 521 11.75 103.90 22.91
CA PRO A 521 11.53 105.32 22.69
C PRO A 521 10.88 105.99 23.92
N LEU A 522 11.62 106.88 24.57
CA LEU A 522 11.10 107.77 25.61
C LEU A 522 10.12 108.78 25.01
N THR A 523 8.85 108.72 25.41
CA THR A 523 7.85 109.74 25.11
C THR A 523 7.85 110.82 26.20
N THR A 524 8.19 112.06 25.85
CA THR A 524 8.15 113.21 26.76
C THR A 524 7.60 114.47 26.09
N GLU A 525 6.30 114.72 26.24
CA GLU A 525 5.59 115.99 26.52
C GLU A 525 4.23 115.51 27.11
N LEU A 526 3.79 115.79 28.35
CA LEU A 526 3.82 116.99 29.20
C LEU A 526 2.77 118.04 28.78
#